data_AF-A0A939ZI63-F1
#
_entry.id   AF-A0A939ZI63-F1
#
_cell.length_a   1.000
_cell.length_b   1.000
_cell.length_c   1.000
_cell.angle_alpha   90.00
_cell.angle_beta   90.00
_cell.angle_gamma   90.00
#
_symmetry.space_group_name_H-M   'P 1'
#
loop_
_entity.id
_entity.type
_entity.pdbx_description
1 polymer ?
#
loop_
_entity_poly.entity_id
_entity_poly.type
_entity_poly.pdbx_seq_one_letter_code
_entity_poly.pdbx_strand_id
1 'polypeptide(L)'
;MKQYRIPWFDEFECLGGSCPQTCCKGWVIPLEKEDCVRLRKTGGKLGIRLFFATYGWTRAKFNPDSATCPFHDKDGLCTIQKEKGHETIPWACQSYPRFYRNYGEFEECSLDLSCIAAVRMMLSHLGDLKTVEVDHEPCTQLCTTNDDTEFLQYLLRIRQEMTEAVFSEDLGQVMKRMFSFAADLQDTLGKSGNDRGCNLSFTEYMAANKVLNEGMSVFPLPAGMLRKMLGSSLCHPRLRLKGPLIYGMFTSAKAYLKKLDEDSWTCAAEDFLKENPGLYPVLATYISYNLHQYFLRTYETYSFRKQVALAIIHTNMVLLLFITLAGESDSKKTDPASIIAAYNRRAYFNDSIQDEMYRIFEDLKKDT
;
A
#
# COMPACT_ATOMS: atom_id res chain seq x y z
N MET A 1 11.85 18.35 -15.72
CA MET A 1 12.27 17.10 -15.03
C MET A 1 11.43 15.97 -15.60
N LYS A 2 11.88 14.71 -15.59
CA LYS A 2 11.07 13.60 -16.13
C LYS A 2 10.07 13.10 -15.07
N GLN A 3 8.83 12.83 -15.48
CA GLN A 3 7.86 12.09 -14.68
C GLN A 3 7.72 10.67 -15.24
N TYR A 4 7.71 9.69 -14.35
CA TYR A 4 7.41 8.28 -14.67
C TYR A 4 6.11 7.91 -14.01
N ARG A 5 5.08 7.64 -14.82
CA ARG A 5 3.72 7.34 -14.32
C ARG A 5 3.21 6.02 -14.84
N ILE A 6 2.39 5.33 -14.06
CA ILE A 6 1.69 4.13 -14.55
C ILE A 6 0.81 4.49 -15.77
N PRO A 7 0.57 3.58 -16.74
CA PRO A 7 -0.05 3.93 -18.01
C PRO A 7 -1.47 4.52 -17.86
N TRP A 8 -2.22 4.02 -16.88
CA TRP A 8 -3.60 4.41 -16.58
C TRP A 8 -3.71 5.51 -15.51
N PHE A 9 -2.64 6.29 -15.28
CA PHE A 9 -2.62 7.36 -14.27
C PHE A 9 -3.62 8.49 -14.55
N ASP A 10 -3.70 8.93 -15.81
CA ASP A 10 -4.58 10.03 -16.21
C ASP A 10 -6.04 9.59 -16.35
N GLU A 11 -6.29 8.30 -16.54
CA GLU A 11 -7.63 7.72 -16.67
C GLU A 11 -8.43 7.72 -15.36
N PHE A 12 -7.79 8.02 -14.23
CA PHE A 12 -8.47 7.99 -12.94
C PHE A 12 -9.55 9.06 -12.83
N GLU A 13 -10.77 8.60 -12.53
CA GLU A 13 -11.91 9.41 -12.18
C GLU A 13 -12.46 9.08 -10.79
N CYS A 14 -12.75 10.12 -10.01
CA CYS A 14 -13.35 9.96 -8.69
C CYS A 14 -14.82 9.56 -8.81
N LEU A 15 -15.25 8.53 -8.07
CA LEU A 15 -16.66 8.11 -8.00
C LEU A 15 -17.57 9.15 -7.33
N GLY A 16 -17.01 10.20 -6.71
CA GLY A 16 -17.75 11.25 -6.02
C GLY A 16 -18.72 10.69 -4.99
N GLY A 17 -19.97 11.17 -5.04
CA GLY A 17 -21.03 10.76 -4.12
C GLY A 17 -21.44 9.29 -4.22
N SER A 18 -21.13 8.62 -5.33
CA SER A 18 -21.40 7.19 -5.52
C SER A 18 -20.34 6.28 -4.89
N CYS A 19 -19.26 6.84 -4.33
CA CYS A 19 -18.16 6.06 -3.77
C CYS A 19 -18.61 5.25 -2.53
N PRO A 20 -18.60 3.90 -2.58
CA PRO A 20 -19.03 3.09 -1.44
C PRO A 20 -18.04 3.14 -0.27
N GLN A 21 -16.81 3.58 -0.54
CA GLN A 21 -15.70 3.68 0.41
C GLN A 21 -15.06 5.08 0.36
N THR A 22 -15.87 6.13 0.55
CA THR A 22 -15.39 7.53 0.47
C THR A 22 -14.17 7.80 1.37
N CYS A 23 -13.19 8.56 0.87
CA CYS A 23 -12.04 9.05 1.64
C CYS A 23 -12.46 10.11 2.68
N CYS A 24 -13.62 10.76 2.51
CA CYS A 24 -14.15 11.72 3.47
C CYS A 24 -14.60 11.08 4.80
N LYS A 25 -14.55 9.75 4.92
CA LYS A 25 -14.84 9.01 6.15
C LYS A 25 -13.62 8.19 6.59
N GLY A 26 -13.24 8.35 7.86
CA GLY A 26 -12.14 7.64 8.50
C GLY A 26 -10.75 8.23 8.26
N TRP A 27 -10.57 9.11 7.24
CA TRP A 27 -9.29 9.77 6.98
C TRP A 27 -9.17 11.08 7.73
N VAL A 28 -7.96 11.32 8.21
CA VAL A 28 -7.51 12.63 8.66
C VAL A 28 -6.90 13.31 7.45
N ILE A 29 -7.47 14.43 7.02
CA ILE A 29 -7.02 15.16 5.83
C ILE A 29 -6.02 16.23 6.30
N PRO A 30 -4.72 16.12 5.98
CA PRO A 30 -3.78 17.18 6.32
C PRO A 30 -4.09 18.45 5.51
N LEU A 31 -3.80 19.60 6.11
CA LEU A 31 -3.87 20.90 5.46
C LEU A 31 -2.47 21.48 5.39
N GLU A 32 -2.02 21.80 4.19
CA GLU A 32 -0.77 22.53 4.02
C GLU A 32 -0.93 23.99 4.46
N LYS A 33 0.20 24.70 4.62
CA LYS A 33 0.18 26.10 5.05
C LYS A 33 -0.56 26.96 4.02
N GLU A 34 -0.36 26.66 2.75
CA GLU A 34 -0.96 27.30 1.59
C GLU A 34 -2.47 27.05 1.56
N ASP A 35 -2.90 25.82 1.88
CA ASP A 35 -4.32 25.48 2.06
C ASP A 35 -4.94 26.33 3.16
N CYS A 36 -4.29 26.43 4.31
CA CYS A 36 -4.78 27.24 5.42
C CYS A 36 -4.92 28.71 5.03
N VAL A 37 -3.92 29.28 4.34
CA VAL A 37 -3.96 30.67 3.86
C VAL A 37 -5.07 30.88 2.85
N ARG A 38 -5.23 29.97 1.88
CA ARG A 38 -6.27 30.04 0.85
C ARG A 38 -7.66 29.95 1.46
N LEU A 39 -7.89 28.96 2.33
CA LEU A 39 -9.19 28.73 2.98
C LEU A 39 -9.59 29.89 3.90
N ARG A 40 -8.65 30.57 4.56
CA ARG A 40 -8.90 31.77 5.40
C ARG A 40 -9.53 32.94 4.63
N LYS A 41 -9.31 33.04 3.32
CA LYS A 41 -9.89 34.10 2.48
C LYS A 41 -11.36 33.85 2.13
N THR A 42 -11.90 32.69 2.49
CA THR A 42 -13.28 32.32 2.20
C THR A 42 -14.24 33.04 3.15
N GLY A 43 -15.06 33.94 2.62
CA GLY A 43 -16.12 34.61 3.37
C GLY A 43 -17.45 33.85 3.41
N GLY A 44 -18.44 34.43 4.11
CA GLY A 44 -19.82 33.92 4.16
C GLY A 44 -20.00 32.65 4.99
N LYS A 45 -21.10 31.91 4.75
CA LYS A 45 -21.45 30.70 5.51
C LYS A 45 -20.39 29.61 5.43
N LEU A 46 -19.77 29.42 4.25
CA LEU A 46 -18.67 28.47 4.06
C LEU A 46 -17.43 28.87 4.87
N GLY A 47 -17.11 30.17 4.91
CA GLY A 47 -16.03 30.72 5.73
C GLY A 47 -16.21 30.43 7.22
N ILE A 48 -17.43 30.60 7.75
CA ILE A 48 -17.76 30.28 9.15
C ILE A 48 -17.55 28.77 9.42
N ARG A 49 -17.99 27.90 8.51
CA ARG A 49 -17.77 26.45 8.64
C ARG A 49 -16.28 26.09 8.62
N LEU A 50 -15.49 26.72 7.75
CA LEU A 50 -14.02 26.55 7.68
C LEU A 50 -13.33 27.03 8.97
N PHE A 51 -13.77 28.15 9.53
CA PHE A 51 -13.27 28.67 10.81
C PHE A 51 -13.43 27.64 11.95
N PHE A 52 -14.62 27.04 12.08
CA PHE A 52 -14.88 26.02 13.10
C PHE A 52 -14.17 24.69 12.80
N ALA A 53 -14.14 24.26 11.53
CA ALA A 53 -13.45 23.04 11.13
C ALA A 53 -11.94 23.09 11.43
N THR A 54 -11.36 24.29 11.45
CA THR A 54 -9.95 24.54 11.75
C THR A 54 -9.68 25.04 13.19
N TYR A 55 -10.69 25.04 14.07
CA TYR A 55 -10.66 25.51 15.47
C TYR A 55 -9.88 26.83 15.65
N GLY A 56 -10.39 27.91 15.04
CA GLY A 56 -9.72 29.21 15.09
C GLY A 56 -8.41 29.24 14.31
N TRP A 57 -8.32 28.43 13.24
CA TRP A 57 -7.19 28.35 12.30
C TRP A 57 -5.90 27.75 12.85
N THR A 58 -6.00 26.98 13.94
CA THR A 58 -4.88 26.30 14.60
C THR A 58 -4.73 24.83 14.19
N ARG A 59 -5.78 24.20 13.65
CA ARG A 59 -5.73 22.82 13.16
C ARG A 59 -5.22 22.78 11.71
N ALA A 60 -4.08 22.14 11.50
CA ALA A 60 -3.53 21.79 10.18
C ALA A 60 -4.13 20.50 9.59
N LYS A 61 -5.38 20.15 9.95
CA LYS A 61 -6.06 18.93 9.47
C LYS A 61 -7.58 18.99 9.64
N PHE A 62 -8.31 18.38 8.71
CA PHE A 62 -9.73 18.07 8.87
C PHE A 62 -9.96 16.66 9.45
N ASN A 63 -11.14 16.48 10.05
CA ASN A 63 -11.63 15.20 10.56
C ASN A 63 -10.71 14.47 11.58
N PRO A 64 -10.04 15.15 12.54
CA PRO A 64 -9.18 14.44 13.49
C PRO A 64 -9.96 13.45 14.39
N ASP A 65 -11.21 13.78 14.73
CA ASP A 65 -12.00 13.09 15.75
C ASP A 65 -13.40 12.64 15.29
N SER A 66 -13.96 13.23 14.23
CA SER A 66 -15.39 13.13 13.88
C SER A 66 -15.77 11.92 13.01
N ALA A 67 -14.80 11.07 12.63
CA ALA A 67 -14.94 9.98 11.66
C ALA A 67 -15.46 10.37 10.27
N THR A 68 -16.08 11.54 10.08
CA THR A 68 -16.54 12.11 8.82
C THR A 68 -16.07 13.56 8.66
N CYS A 69 -15.65 13.93 7.45
CA CYS A 69 -15.26 15.28 7.08
C CYS A 69 -16.43 16.27 7.24
N PRO A 70 -16.24 17.46 7.84
CA PRO A 70 -17.31 18.44 8.07
C PRO A 70 -17.88 19.07 6.78
N PHE A 71 -17.24 18.82 5.63
CA PHE A 71 -17.67 19.29 4.32
C PHE A 71 -18.27 18.18 3.44
N HIS A 72 -18.41 16.97 3.96
CA HIS A 72 -19.09 15.88 3.27
C HIS A 72 -20.61 16.04 3.44
N ASP A 73 -21.32 16.27 2.34
CA ASP A 73 -22.76 16.49 2.37
C ASP A 73 -23.56 15.18 2.27
N LYS A 74 -24.89 15.33 2.27
CA LYS A 74 -25.85 14.22 2.17
C LYS A 74 -25.81 13.50 0.81
N ASP A 75 -25.33 14.16 -0.24
CA ASP A 75 -25.19 13.60 -1.58
C ASP A 75 -23.84 12.87 -1.74
N GLY A 76 -23.02 12.83 -0.68
CA GLY A 76 -21.69 12.23 -0.67
C GLY A 76 -20.61 13.10 -1.31
N LEU A 77 -20.87 14.40 -1.48
CA LEU A 77 -19.98 15.33 -2.18
C LEU A 77 -19.36 16.35 -1.23
N CYS A 78 -18.25 16.95 -1.66
CA CYS A 78 -17.57 18.01 -0.90
C CYS A 78 -18.25 19.36 -1.11
N THR A 79 -18.76 19.99 -0.06
CA THR A 79 -19.42 21.30 -0.17
C THR A 79 -18.45 22.41 -0.56
N ILE A 80 -17.16 22.31 -0.22
CA ILE A 80 -16.15 23.29 -0.68
C ILE A 80 -16.04 23.23 -2.20
N GLN A 81 -15.91 22.02 -2.75
CA GLN A 81 -15.80 21.82 -4.19
C GLN A 81 -17.08 22.26 -4.93
N LYS A 82 -18.26 21.92 -4.39
CA LYS A 82 -19.55 22.33 -4.97
C LYS A 82 -19.71 23.85 -5.06
N GLU A 83 -19.25 24.58 -4.04
CA GLU A 83 -19.43 26.04 -3.97
C GLU A 83 -18.30 26.85 -4.63
N LYS A 84 -17.06 26.32 -4.65
CA LYS A 84 -15.85 27.08 -5.01
C LYS A 84 -14.94 26.39 -6.04
N GLY A 85 -15.32 25.21 -6.53
CA GLY A 85 -14.55 24.45 -7.51
C GLY A 85 -13.42 23.60 -6.92
N HIS A 86 -12.85 22.74 -7.77
CA HIS A 86 -11.82 21.76 -7.42
C HIS A 86 -10.57 22.41 -6.80
N GLU A 87 -10.05 23.49 -7.41
CA GLU A 87 -8.85 24.23 -6.97
C GLU A 87 -8.92 24.77 -5.52
N THR A 88 -10.12 24.85 -4.93
CA THR A 88 -10.30 25.41 -3.59
C THR A 88 -10.17 24.36 -2.49
N ILE A 89 -10.34 23.06 -2.77
CA ILE A 89 -10.18 22.03 -1.73
C ILE A 89 -8.68 21.88 -1.34
N PRO A 90 -8.34 21.27 -0.20
CA PRO A 90 -6.94 21.06 0.19
C PRO A 90 -6.17 20.23 -0.84
N TRP A 91 -4.86 20.45 -0.97
CA TRP A 91 -4.03 19.71 -1.94
C TRP A 91 -4.20 18.19 -1.79
N ALA A 92 -4.19 17.68 -0.55
CA ALA A 92 -4.42 16.27 -0.26
C ALA A 92 -5.76 15.72 -0.80
N CYS A 93 -6.79 16.55 -0.94
CA CYS A 93 -8.05 16.16 -1.55
C CYS A 93 -8.07 16.31 -3.08
N GLN A 94 -7.27 17.24 -3.63
CA GLN A 94 -7.16 17.44 -5.08
C GLN A 94 -6.38 16.30 -5.73
N SER A 95 -5.24 15.95 -5.13
CA SER A 95 -4.35 14.92 -5.66
C SER A 95 -4.86 13.52 -5.41
N TYR A 96 -5.46 13.24 -4.24
CA TYR A 96 -5.86 11.88 -3.88
C TYR A 96 -6.80 11.23 -4.93
N PRO A 97 -6.53 9.99 -5.36
CA PRO A 97 -5.51 9.05 -4.86
C PRO A 97 -4.19 9.08 -5.62
N ARG A 98 -3.93 10.08 -6.46
CA ARG A 98 -2.63 10.26 -7.10
C ARG A 98 -1.61 10.65 -6.03
N PHE A 99 -0.49 9.95 -6.03
CA PHE A 99 0.68 10.32 -5.25
C PHE A 99 1.87 10.54 -6.19
N TYR A 100 2.78 11.38 -5.74
CA TYR A 100 3.95 11.84 -6.48
C TYR A 100 5.18 11.72 -5.57
N ARG A 101 6.25 11.11 -6.07
CA ARG A 101 7.51 10.91 -5.35
C ARG A 101 8.65 11.48 -6.15
N ASN A 102 9.05 12.69 -5.77
CA ASN A 102 10.14 13.39 -6.41
C ASN A 102 11.49 12.96 -5.80
N TYR A 103 12.29 12.24 -6.58
CA TYR A 103 13.65 11.80 -6.22
C TYR A 103 14.74 12.76 -6.72
N GLY A 104 14.38 13.92 -7.27
CA GLY A 104 15.28 14.94 -7.82
C GLY A 104 15.61 14.71 -9.29
N GLU A 105 16.06 13.51 -9.64
CA GLU A 105 16.31 13.13 -11.03
C GLU A 105 15.01 12.92 -11.82
N PHE A 106 13.98 12.41 -11.14
CA PHE A 106 12.67 12.13 -11.69
C PHE A 106 11.58 12.16 -10.61
N GLU A 107 10.32 12.22 -11.03
CA GLU A 107 9.17 12.04 -10.15
C GLU A 107 8.35 10.80 -10.55
N GLU A 108 8.14 9.89 -9.60
CA GLU A 108 7.30 8.71 -9.77
C GLU A 108 5.84 9.00 -9.40
N CYS A 109 4.92 8.65 -10.29
CA CYS A 109 3.49 8.91 -10.13
C CYS A 109 2.68 7.61 -10.21
N SER A 110 1.81 7.39 -9.25
CA SER A 110 0.90 6.23 -9.24
C SER A 110 -0.34 6.53 -8.39
N LEU A 111 -1.21 5.54 -8.20
CA LEU A 111 -2.50 5.67 -7.54
C LEU A 111 -2.53 4.84 -6.25
N ASP A 112 -2.97 5.44 -5.16
CA ASP A 112 -3.09 4.77 -3.87
C ASP A 112 -4.24 3.76 -3.88
N LEU A 113 -3.90 2.49 -3.65
CA LEU A 113 -4.87 1.39 -3.54
C LEU A 113 -5.75 1.44 -2.29
N SER A 114 -5.76 2.55 -1.54
CA SER A 114 -6.76 2.82 -0.51
C SER A 114 -8.06 3.44 -1.07
N CYS A 115 -8.03 3.83 -2.35
CA CYS A 115 -9.18 4.27 -3.12
C CYS A 115 -9.74 3.09 -3.92
N ILE A 116 -11.02 2.76 -3.73
CA ILE A 116 -11.65 1.63 -4.42
C ILE A 116 -11.66 1.81 -5.95
N ALA A 117 -11.79 3.04 -6.47
CA ALA A 117 -11.71 3.28 -7.91
C ALA A 117 -10.30 2.98 -8.46
N ALA A 118 -9.24 3.38 -7.75
CA ALA A 118 -7.87 3.05 -8.13
C ALA A 118 -7.63 1.53 -8.10
N VAL A 119 -8.20 0.82 -7.12
CA VAL A 119 -8.14 -0.65 -7.10
C VAL A 119 -8.88 -1.27 -8.29
N ARG A 120 -10.08 -0.78 -8.63
CA ARG A 120 -10.82 -1.27 -9.81
C ARG A 120 -10.05 -1.05 -11.12
N MET A 121 -9.34 0.07 -11.23
CA MET A 121 -8.43 0.32 -12.34
C MET A 121 -7.27 -0.68 -12.34
N MET A 122 -6.58 -0.87 -11.21
CA MET A 122 -5.52 -1.90 -11.10
C MET A 122 -6.03 -3.29 -11.51
N LEU A 123 -7.24 -3.67 -11.07
CA LEU A 123 -7.86 -4.95 -11.44
C LEU A 123 -8.24 -5.05 -12.93
N SER A 124 -8.42 -3.92 -13.61
CA SER A 124 -8.70 -3.87 -15.07
C SER A 124 -7.41 -3.81 -15.91
N HIS A 125 -6.26 -3.53 -15.27
CA HIS A 125 -4.94 -3.37 -15.88
C HIS A 125 -3.91 -4.29 -15.21
N LEU A 126 -4.28 -5.54 -14.91
CA LEU A 126 -3.39 -6.50 -14.24
C LEU A 126 -2.10 -6.68 -15.04
N GLY A 127 -0.95 -6.61 -14.35
CA GLY A 127 0.38 -6.69 -14.97
C GLY A 127 0.89 -5.40 -15.61
N ASP A 128 0.04 -4.40 -15.83
CA ASP A 128 0.42 -3.17 -16.52
C ASP A 128 0.79 -2.04 -15.54
N LEU A 129 1.97 -2.21 -14.92
CA LEU A 129 2.57 -1.23 -13.99
C LEU A 129 3.84 -0.59 -14.54
N LYS A 130 4.25 -0.95 -15.75
CA LYS A 130 5.46 -0.38 -16.37
C LYS A 130 5.22 1.10 -16.65
N THR A 131 6.03 1.95 -16.04
CA THR A 131 5.85 3.40 -16.14
C THR A 131 6.14 3.92 -17.54
N VAL A 132 5.40 4.95 -17.92
CA VAL A 132 5.63 5.76 -19.11
C VAL A 132 6.27 7.08 -18.72
N GLU A 133 7.24 7.51 -19.52
CA GLU A 133 7.92 8.80 -19.35
C GLU A 133 7.06 9.92 -19.94
N VAL A 134 6.91 11.01 -19.19
CA VAL A 134 6.28 12.24 -19.67
C VAL A 134 7.06 13.48 -19.20
N ASP A 135 7.04 14.52 -20.04
CA ASP A 135 7.63 15.82 -19.72
C ASP A 135 6.66 16.66 -18.89
N HIS A 136 6.99 16.86 -17.61
CA HIS A 136 6.18 17.65 -16.68
C HIS A 136 7.02 18.22 -15.53
N GLU A 137 6.58 19.33 -14.95
CA GLU A 137 7.20 19.89 -13.74
C GLU A 137 6.85 19.04 -12.49
N PRO A 138 7.74 18.92 -11.49
CA PRO A 138 7.41 18.17 -10.28
C PRO A 138 6.14 18.68 -9.61
N CYS A 139 5.25 17.77 -9.26
CA CYS A 139 4.05 18.06 -8.48
C CYS A 139 4.38 18.20 -6.99
N THR A 140 5.42 17.52 -6.49
CA THR A 140 5.83 17.56 -5.08
C THR A 140 7.30 17.93 -4.90
N GLN A 141 7.62 18.35 -3.67
CA GLN A 141 9.00 18.57 -3.24
C GLN A 141 9.77 17.25 -3.14
N LEU A 142 11.11 17.35 -3.11
CA LEU A 142 12.00 16.20 -2.90
C LEU A 142 11.54 15.36 -1.71
N CYS A 143 11.40 14.05 -1.94
CA CYS A 143 11.07 13.08 -0.91
C CYS A 143 12.31 12.32 -0.38
N THR A 144 13.51 12.77 -0.76
CA THR A 144 14.80 12.15 -0.45
C THR A 144 15.83 13.22 -0.09
N THR A 145 16.75 12.86 0.78
CA THR A 145 17.97 13.59 1.14
C THR A 145 19.23 12.92 0.61
N ASN A 146 19.16 11.62 0.25
CA ASN A 146 20.24 10.93 -0.45
C ASN A 146 20.36 11.47 -1.88
N ASP A 147 21.60 11.72 -2.30
CA ASP A 147 22.01 12.28 -3.59
C ASP A 147 22.86 11.31 -4.44
N ASP A 148 23.11 10.07 -3.96
CA ASP A 148 23.82 9.05 -4.72
C ASP A 148 22.94 8.52 -5.87
N THR A 149 23.14 9.08 -7.06
CA THR A 149 22.34 8.73 -8.24
C THR A 149 22.67 7.33 -8.75
N GLU A 150 23.91 6.85 -8.60
CA GLU A 150 24.29 5.50 -9.03
C GLU A 150 23.57 4.44 -8.19
N PHE A 151 23.47 4.67 -6.87
CA PHE A 151 22.71 3.82 -5.98
C PHE A 151 21.21 3.85 -6.29
N LEU A 152 20.63 5.02 -6.57
CA LEU A 152 19.22 5.11 -6.98
C LEU A 152 18.95 4.29 -8.26
N GLN A 153 19.80 4.41 -9.27
CA GLN A 153 19.69 3.61 -10.51
C GLN A 153 19.84 2.11 -10.24
N TYR A 154 20.72 1.73 -9.31
CA TYR A 154 20.85 0.34 -8.89
C TYR A 154 19.56 -0.19 -8.25
N LEU A 155 18.94 0.57 -7.35
CA LEU A 155 17.68 0.20 -6.72
C LEU A 155 16.53 0.08 -7.74
N LEU A 156 16.46 1.00 -8.71
CA LEU A 156 15.48 0.93 -9.79
C LEU A 156 15.62 -0.35 -10.60
N ARG A 157 16.86 -0.74 -10.95
CA ARG A 157 17.14 -2.00 -11.65
C ARG A 157 16.67 -3.20 -10.84
N ILE A 158 17.03 -3.30 -9.56
CA ILE A 158 16.60 -4.41 -8.70
C ILE A 158 15.07 -4.48 -8.65
N ARG A 159 14.40 -3.34 -8.45
CA ARG A 159 12.94 -3.30 -8.38
C ARG A 159 12.32 -3.79 -9.70
N GLN A 160 12.87 -3.38 -10.83
CA GLN A 160 12.42 -3.82 -12.15
C GLN A 160 12.56 -5.34 -12.29
N GLU A 161 13.76 -5.90 -12.04
CA GLU A 161 14.02 -7.34 -12.08
C GLU A 161 13.04 -8.12 -11.19
N MET A 162 12.79 -7.61 -9.97
CA MET A 162 11.80 -8.19 -9.04
C MET A 162 10.38 -8.16 -9.62
N THR A 163 9.93 -7.04 -10.18
CA THR A 163 8.57 -6.91 -10.73
C THR A 163 8.36 -7.71 -12.01
N GLU A 164 9.41 -7.95 -12.80
CA GLU A 164 9.32 -8.83 -13.98
C GLU A 164 9.19 -10.30 -13.54
N ALA A 165 9.95 -10.72 -12.52
CA ALA A 165 9.96 -12.11 -12.04
C ALA A 165 8.60 -12.59 -11.50
N VAL A 166 7.81 -11.72 -10.87
CA VAL A 166 6.51 -12.12 -10.28
C VAL A 166 5.47 -12.56 -11.32
N PHE A 167 5.69 -12.24 -12.60
CA PHE A 167 4.81 -12.63 -13.70
C PHE A 167 5.36 -13.80 -14.53
N SER A 168 6.64 -14.16 -14.38
CA SER A 168 7.29 -15.19 -15.19
C SER A 168 7.46 -16.53 -14.48
N GLU A 169 7.39 -16.55 -13.15
CA GLU A 169 7.68 -17.74 -12.33
C GLU A 169 6.58 -17.97 -11.27
N ASP A 170 6.69 -19.06 -10.51
CA ASP A 170 5.81 -19.32 -9.37
C ASP A 170 5.92 -18.21 -8.32
N LEU A 171 4.79 -17.59 -7.99
CA LEU A 171 4.73 -16.41 -7.12
C LEU A 171 5.33 -16.67 -5.73
N GLY A 172 5.12 -17.86 -5.17
CA GLY A 172 5.65 -18.22 -3.86
C GLY A 172 7.17 -18.37 -3.88
N GLN A 173 7.70 -19.02 -4.91
CA GLN A 173 9.14 -19.15 -5.11
C GLN A 173 9.81 -17.80 -5.37
N VAL A 174 9.19 -16.93 -6.15
CA VAL A 174 9.67 -15.56 -6.40
C VAL A 174 9.72 -14.78 -5.08
N MET A 175 8.67 -14.79 -4.27
CA MET A 175 8.68 -14.12 -2.96
C MET A 175 9.79 -14.66 -2.04
N LYS A 176 10.02 -15.98 -2.04
CA LYS A 176 11.08 -16.60 -1.25
C LYS A 176 12.45 -16.10 -1.69
N ARG A 177 12.71 -16.08 -3.00
CA ARG A 177 13.96 -15.59 -3.58
C ARG A 177 14.14 -14.09 -3.39
N MET A 178 13.08 -13.29 -3.51
CA MET A 178 13.11 -11.85 -3.22
C MET A 178 13.59 -11.58 -1.80
N PHE A 179 13.03 -12.30 -0.82
CA PHE A 179 13.40 -12.11 0.57
C PHE A 179 14.84 -12.56 0.85
N SER A 180 15.27 -13.71 0.31
CA SER A 180 16.66 -14.17 0.43
C SER A 180 17.64 -13.23 -0.25
N PHE A 181 17.31 -12.71 -1.44
CA PHE A 181 18.11 -11.69 -2.13
C PHE A 181 18.21 -10.40 -1.32
N ALA A 182 17.09 -9.90 -0.78
CA ALA A 182 17.09 -8.72 0.07
C ALA A 182 17.96 -8.92 1.32
N ALA A 183 18.02 -10.15 1.83
CA ALA A 183 18.84 -10.51 2.95
C ALA A 183 20.35 -10.48 2.63
N ASP A 184 20.73 -11.09 1.50
CA ASP A 184 22.11 -11.08 0.99
C ASP A 184 22.56 -9.65 0.65
N LEU A 185 21.70 -8.88 -0.04
CA LEU A 185 21.97 -7.49 -0.41
C LEU A 185 22.23 -6.60 0.81
N GLN A 186 21.40 -6.74 1.84
CA GLN A 186 21.58 -5.99 3.09
C GLN A 186 22.90 -6.36 3.80
N ASP A 187 23.25 -7.64 3.83
CA ASP A 187 24.50 -8.10 4.46
C ASP A 187 25.73 -7.66 3.65
N THR A 188 25.67 -7.66 2.32
CA THR A 188 26.74 -7.19 1.45
C THR A 188 26.99 -5.70 1.64
N LEU A 189 25.95 -4.87 1.57
CA LEU A 189 26.07 -3.42 1.73
C LEU A 189 26.46 -3.02 3.16
N GLY A 190 25.99 -3.76 4.17
CA GLY A 190 26.38 -3.56 5.56
C GLY A 190 27.87 -3.85 5.82
N LYS A 191 28.47 -4.80 5.09
CA LYS A 191 29.90 -5.16 5.22
C LYS A 191 30.83 -4.24 4.45
N SER A 192 30.45 -3.77 3.26
CA SER A 192 31.28 -2.89 2.45
C SER A 192 31.43 -1.49 3.05
N GLY A 193 30.46 -1.04 3.86
CA GLY A 193 30.46 0.30 4.46
C GLY A 193 30.25 1.43 3.44
N ASN A 194 30.08 1.09 2.16
CA ASN A 194 29.60 1.94 1.08
C ASN A 194 28.80 1.10 0.07
N ASP A 195 27.96 1.78 -0.70
CA ASP A 195 27.17 1.26 -1.81
C ASP A 195 27.96 1.16 -3.12
N ARG A 196 29.06 1.92 -3.24
CA ARG A 196 29.95 1.92 -4.40
C ARG A 196 30.53 0.54 -4.69
N GLY A 197 30.08 -0.07 -5.78
CA GLY A 197 30.58 -1.36 -6.29
C GLY A 197 29.71 -2.57 -5.95
N CYS A 198 28.57 -2.40 -5.26
CA CYS A 198 27.60 -3.49 -5.15
C CYS A 198 26.89 -3.70 -6.50
N ASN A 199 26.98 -4.89 -7.06
CA ASN A 199 26.45 -5.23 -8.39
C ASN A 199 25.54 -6.47 -8.37
N LEU A 200 25.03 -6.88 -7.21
CA LEU A 200 24.13 -8.04 -7.12
C LEU A 200 22.91 -7.82 -8.02
N SER A 201 22.67 -8.74 -8.96
CA SER A 201 21.45 -8.77 -9.77
C SER A 201 20.49 -9.81 -9.20
N PHE A 202 19.21 -9.43 -9.09
CA PHE A 202 18.14 -10.35 -8.71
C PHE A 202 17.93 -11.41 -9.80
N THR A 203 18.00 -11.04 -11.08
CA THR A 203 17.89 -12.01 -12.19
C THR A 203 18.99 -13.07 -12.14
N GLU A 204 20.25 -12.67 -11.91
CA GLU A 204 21.35 -13.62 -11.74
C GLU A 204 21.16 -14.47 -10.47
N TYR A 205 20.64 -13.88 -9.40
CA TYR A 205 20.31 -14.59 -8.16
C TYR A 205 19.25 -15.68 -8.38
N MET A 206 18.22 -15.40 -9.19
CA MET A 206 17.21 -16.39 -9.59
C MET A 206 17.87 -17.54 -10.36
N ALA A 207 18.74 -17.23 -11.32
CA ALA A 207 19.44 -18.22 -12.15
C ALA A 207 20.43 -19.11 -11.38
N ALA A 208 21.06 -18.59 -10.31
CA ALA A 208 22.13 -19.26 -9.59
C ALA A 208 21.71 -20.52 -8.78
N ASN A 209 20.42 -20.87 -8.72
CA ASN A 209 19.89 -22.03 -7.97
C ASN A 209 20.50 -22.18 -6.57
N LYS A 210 20.73 -21.07 -5.86
CA LYS A 210 21.15 -21.11 -4.46
C LYS A 210 20.11 -21.90 -3.66
N VAL A 211 20.56 -22.84 -2.84
CA VAL A 211 19.70 -23.54 -1.88
C VAL A 211 19.11 -22.48 -0.96
N LEU A 212 17.83 -22.21 -1.13
CA LEU A 212 17.08 -21.33 -0.24
C LEU A 212 16.97 -22.03 1.11
N ASN A 213 16.94 -21.27 2.20
CA ASN A 213 16.65 -21.86 3.51
C ASN A 213 15.30 -22.59 3.42
N GLU A 214 15.32 -23.92 3.46
CA GLU A 214 14.17 -24.76 3.09
C GLU A 214 13.00 -24.56 4.07
N GLY A 215 13.27 -24.17 5.32
CA GLY A 215 12.28 -24.09 6.40
C GLY A 215 11.36 -22.86 6.43
N MET A 216 11.63 -21.78 5.68
CA MET A 216 10.83 -20.55 5.80
C MET A 216 9.76 -20.45 4.71
N SER A 217 8.50 -20.68 5.08
CA SER A 217 7.35 -20.39 4.22
C SER A 217 7.05 -18.89 4.22
N VAL A 218 7.17 -18.24 3.07
CA VAL A 218 6.82 -16.82 2.89
C VAL A 218 5.52 -16.61 2.13
N PHE A 219 4.98 -17.66 1.51
CA PHE A 219 3.73 -17.62 0.76
C PHE A 219 3.16 -19.04 0.58
N PRO A 220 2.04 -19.39 1.24
CA PRO A 220 1.36 -18.58 2.26
C PRO A 220 2.22 -18.42 3.53
N LEU A 221 2.07 -17.29 4.24
CA LEU A 221 2.70 -17.12 5.55
C LEU A 221 2.10 -18.09 6.58
N PRO A 222 2.87 -18.54 7.58
CA PRO A 222 2.38 -19.40 8.65
C PRO A 222 1.13 -18.82 9.34
N ALA A 223 0.17 -19.69 9.68
CA ALA A 223 -1.06 -19.33 10.37
C ALA A 223 -0.75 -18.63 11.71
N GLY A 224 0.28 -19.07 12.43
CA GLY A 224 0.77 -18.44 13.66
C GLY A 224 1.19 -16.99 13.46
N MET A 225 1.84 -16.68 12.33
CA MET A 225 2.23 -15.32 11.97
C MET A 225 1.01 -14.45 11.69
N LEU A 226 0.08 -14.95 10.88
CA LEU A 226 -1.16 -14.25 10.56
C LEU A 226 -2.02 -14.01 11.80
N ARG A 227 -2.09 -14.98 12.73
CA ARG A 227 -2.77 -14.84 14.03
C ARG A 227 -2.12 -13.74 14.88
N LYS A 228 -0.79 -13.69 14.98
CA LYS A 228 -0.08 -12.61 15.69
C LYS A 228 -0.33 -11.26 15.03
N MET A 229 -0.28 -11.15 13.70
CA MET A 229 -0.58 -9.92 12.97
C MET A 229 -2.01 -9.43 13.21
N LEU A 230 -3.01 -10.32 13.16
CA LEU A 230 -4.38 -9.96 13.48
C LEU A 230 -4.56 -9.63 14.98
N GLY A 231 -3.77 -10.23 15.87
CA GLY A 231 -3.75 -9.92 17.30
C GLY A 231 -3.09 -8.58 17.65
N SER A 232 -2.36 -7.98 16.71
CA SER A 232 -1.59 -6.74 16.87
C SER A 232 -2.45 -5.46 16.80
N SER A 233 -1.79 -4.30 16.81
CA SER A 233 -2.47 -3.01 16.58
C SER A 233 -3.21 -2.96 15.25
N LEU A 234 -2.88 -3.80 14.26
CA LEU A 234 -3.58 -3.91 12.97
C LEU A 234 -5.11 -4.02 13.13
N CYS A 235 -5.59 -4.84 14.07
CA CYS A 235 -7.03 -5.05 14.33
C CYS A 235 -7.43 -4.59 15.75
N HIS A 236 -7.23 -3.31 16.06
CA HIS A 236 -7.62 -2.70 17.33
C HIS A 236 -9.16 -2.54 17.47
N PRO A 237 -9.79 -2.73 18.66
CA PRO A 237 -11.24 -2.64 18.84
C PRO A 237 -11.89 -1.33 18.36
N ARG A 238 -11.20 -0.18 18.51
CA ARG A 238 -11.67 1.12 17.99
C ARG A 238 -11.86 1.15 16.46
N LEU A 239 -11.28 0.20 15.72
CA LEU A 239 -11.47 0.08 14.27
C LEU A 239 -12.93 -0.17 13.90
N ARG A 240 -13.74 -0.77 14.79
CA ARG A 240 -15.19 -0.93 14.59
C ARG A 240 -15.91 0.39 14.28
N LEU A 241 -15.41 1.52 14.80
CA LEU A 241 -16.00 2.84 14.58
C LEU A 241 -15.47 3.51 13.30
N LYS A 242 -14.15 3.44 13.07
CA LYS A 242 -13.48 4.16 11.96
C LYS A 242 -13.43 3.38 10.65
N GLY A 243 -13.57 2.05 10.71
CA GLY A 243 -13.48 1.13 9.58
C GLY A 243 -14.24 -0.17 9.87
N PRO A 244 -15.59 -0.13 9.99
CA PRO A 244 -16.39 -1.30 10.34
C PRO A 244 -16.23 -2.47 9.35
N LEU A 245 -16.06 -2.17 8.05
CA LEU A 245 -15.84 -3.19 7.02
C LEU A 245 -14.56 -3.99 7.29
N ILE A 246 -13.40 -3.32 7.36
CA ILE A 246 -12.12 -4.00 7.62
C ILE A 246 -12.07 -4.66 9.00
N TYR A 247 -12.74 -4.09 10.00
CA TYR A 247 -12.88 -4.73 11.31
C TYR A 247 -13.67 -6.04 11.23
N GLY A 248 -14.76 -6.07 10.47
CA GLY A 248 -15.53 -7.28 10.19
C GLY A 248 -14.67 -8.35 9.51
N MET A 249 -14.00 -7.99 8.42
CA MET A 249 -13.13 -8.92 7.67
C MET A 249 -12.00 -9.49 8.55
N PHE A 250 -11.34 -8.66 9.37
CA PHE A 250 -10.33 -9.16 10.32
C PHE A 250 -10.91 -10.05 11.41
N THR A 251 -12.14 -9.81 11.85
CA THR A 251 -12.81 -10.67 12.84
C THR A 251 -13.13 -12.04 12.24
N SER A 252 -13.64 -12.08 11.00
CA SER A 252 -13.84 -13.32 10.25
C SER A 252 -12.52 -14.06 10.03
N ALA A 253 -11.46 -13.36 9.62
CA ALA A 253 -10.13 -13.96 9.45
C ALA A 253 -9.55 -14.55 10.75
N LYS A 254 -9.72 -13.85 11.88
CA LYS A 254 -9.35 -14.38 13.21
C LYS A 254 -10.11 -15.66 13.53
N ALA A 255 -11.42 -15.67 13.29
CA ALA A 255 -12.28 -16.82 13.58
C ALA A 255 -11.96 -18.02 12.67
N TYR A 256 -11.61 -17.77 11.41
CA TYR A 256 -11.18 -18.78 10.45
C TYR A 256 -9.84 -19.41 10.85
N LEU A 257 -8.80 -18.60 11.05
CA LEU A 257 -7.46 -19.08 11.44
C LEU A 257 -7.43 -19.77 12.81
N LYS A 258 -8.35 -19.45 13.73
CA LYS A 258 -8.45 -20.13 15.02
C LYS A 258 -8.78 -21.63 14.88
N LYS A 259 -9.37 -22.04 13.76
CA LYS A 259 -9.82 -23.42 13.51
C LYS A 259 -8.77 -24.27 12.80
N LEU A 260 -7.67 -23.68 12.35
CA LEU A 260 -6.67 -24.33 11.50
C LEU A 260 -5.32 -24.36 12.24
N ASP A 261 -4.64 -25.49 12.15
CA ASP A 261 -3.20 -25.58 12.41
C ASP A 261 -2.39 -25.07 11.20
N GLU A 262 -1.06 -25.14 11.28
CA GLU A 262 -0.17 -24.62 10.25
C GLU A 262 -0.33 -25.37 8.91
N ASP A 263 -0.41 -26.70 8.96
CA ASP A 263 -0.53 -27.54 7.77
C ASP A 263 -1.90 -27.37 7.11
N SER A 264 -2.98 -27.37 7.91
CA SER A 264 -4.35 -27.19 7.41
C SER A 264 -4.55 -25.82 6.75
N TRP A 265 -3.92 -24.76 7.30
CA TRP A 265 -3.93 -23.44 6.66
C TRP A 265 -3.17 -23.43 5.34
N THR A 266 -1.98 -24.04 5.31
CA THR A 266 -1.15 -24.10 4.11
C THR A 266 -1.90 -24.79 2.98
N CYS A 267 -2.46 -25.98 3.24
CA CYS A 267 -3.29 -26.71 2.28
C CYS A 267 -4.50 -25.87 1.81
N ALA A 268 -5.23 -25.24 2.74
CA ALA A 268 -6.40 -24.44 2.40
C ALA A 268 -6.06 -23.24 1.50
N ALA A 269 -4.93 -22.57 1.73
CA ALA A 269 -4.49 -21.45 0.91
C ALA A 269 -4.04 -21.91 -0.49
N GLU A 270 -3.31 -23.02 -0.58
CA GLU A 270 -2.91 -23.60 -1.87
C GLU A 270 -4.11 -24.08 -2.68
N ASP A 271 -5.04 -24.79 -2.05
CA ASP A 271 -6.24 -25.30 -2.72
C ASP A 271 -7.12 -24.14 -3.19
N PHE A 272 -7.27 -23.09 -2.38
CA PHE A 272 -7.99 -21.89 -2.78
C PHE A 272 -7.37 -21.22 -4.02
N LEU A 273 -6.03 -21.11 -4.07
CA LEU A 273 -5.33 -20.56 -5.23
C LEU A 273 -5.48 -21.44 -6.49
N LYS A 274 -5.44 -22.76 -6.33
CA LYS A 274 -5.69 -23.72 -7.43
C LYS A 274 -7.12 -23.62 -7.96
N GLU A 275 -8.11 -23.45 -7.06
CA GLU A 275 -9.52 -23.29 -7.41
C GLU A 275 -9.84 -21.91 -8.01
N ASN A 276 -9.02 -20.89 -7.71
CA ASN A 276 -9.21 -19.51 -8.14
C ASN A 276 -7.99 -18.98 -8.91
N PRO A 277 -7.65 -19.54 -10.08
CA PRO A 277 -6.44 -19.17 -10.82
C PRO A 277 -6.38 -17.69 -11.21
N GLY A 278 -7.53 -17.02 -11.35
CA GLY A 278 -7.62 -15.58 -11.60
C GLY A 278 -7.08 -14.70 -10.45
N LEU A 279 -6.84 -15.26 -9.26
CA LEU A 279 -6.27 -14.53 -8.14
C LEU A 279 -4.75 -14.35 -8.26
N TYR A 280 -4.04 -15.23 -8.97
CA TYR A 280 -2.60 -15.11 -9.20
C TYR A 280 -2.20 -13.77 -9.83
N PRO A 281 -2.75 -13.35 -11.00
CA PRO A 281 -2.38 -12.07 -11.59
C PRO A 281 -2.77 -10.87 -10.70
N VAL A 282 -3.80 -11.00 -9.87
CA VAL A 282 -4.16 -9.97 -8.86
C VAL A 282 -3.08 -9.86 -7.80
N LEU A 283 -2.63 -10.97 -7.22
CA LEU A 283 -1.58 -10.98 -6.19
C LEU A 283 -0.21 -10.58 -6.75
N ALA A 284 0.14 -11.01 -7.96
CA ALA A 284 1.36 -10.60 -8.66
C ALA A 284 1.38 -9.09 -8.95
N THR A 285 0.26 -8.53 -9.41
CA THR A 285 0.10 -7.08 -9.59
C THR A 285 0.18 -6.35 -8.26
N TYR A 286 -0.44 -6.91 -7.21
CA TYR A 286 -0.45 -6.30 -5.89
C TYR A 286 0.94 -6.26 -5.23
N ILE A 287 1.73 -7.35 -5.28
CA ILE A 287 3.10 -7.31 -4.77
C ILE A 287 3.98 -6.36 -5.60
N SER A 288 3.79 -6.30 -6.92
CA SER A 288 4.50 -5.35 -7.79
C SER A 288 4.18 -3.90 -7.43
N TYR A 289 2.92 -3.60 -7.15
CA TYR A 289 2.51 -2.29 -6.62
C TYR A 289 3.20 -1.99 -5.28
N ASN A 290 3.26 -2.96 -4.37
CA ASN A 290 3.94 -2.79 -3.09
C ASN A 290 5.45 -2.51 -3.26
N LEU A 291 6.10 -3.15 -4.22
CA LEU A 291 7.51 -2.88 -4.54
C LEU A 291 7.69 -1.46 -5.09
N HIS A 292 6.84 -1.01 -6.01
CA HIS A 292 6.85 0.39 -6.50
C HIS A 292 6.70 1.39 -5.35
N GLN A 293 5.84 1.10 -4.39
CA GLN A 293 5.57 1.97 -3.26
C GLN A 293 6.61 1.90 -2.13
N TYR A 294 7.28 0.78 -1.89
CA TYR A 294 8.13 0.66 -0.69
C TYR A 294 9.59 0.43 -0.99
N PHE A 295 9.92 -0.21 -2.11
CA PHE A 295 11.28 -0.65 -2.35
C PHE A 295 12.26 0.53 -2.32
N LEU A 296 11.91 1.66 -2.95
CA LEU A 296 12.76 2.85 -2.97
C LEU A 296 12.87 3.58 -1.62
N ARG A 297 12.12 3.20 -0.57
CA ARG A 297 12.44 3.68 0.79
C ARG A 297 13.81 3.16 1.26
N THR A 298 14.34 2.10 0.64
CA THR A 298 15.71 1.63 0.88
C THR A 298 16.76 2.66 0.49
N TYR A 299 16.44 3.60 -0.40
CA TYR A 299 17.35 4.68 -0.80
C TYR A 299 17.79 5.53 0.40
N GLU A 300 16.89 5.71 1.36
CA GLU A 300 17.18 6.40 2.62
C GLU A 300 17.57 5.44 3.75
N THR A 301 16.87 4.32 3.84
CA THR A 301 16.88 3.50 5.06
C THR A 301 17.83 2.31 5.01
N TYR A 302 18.35 1.95 3.83
CA TYR A 302 19.15 0.74 3.57
C TYR A 302 18.49 -0.55 4.12
N SER A 303 17.17 -0.51 4.31
CA SER A 303 16.41 -1.55 5.02
C SER A 303 15.74 -2.52 4.04
N PHE A 304 16.56 -3.22 3.23
CA PHE A 304 16.08 -4.10 2.15
C PHE A 304 15.16 -5.22 2.63
N ARG A 305 15.56 -5.96 3.67
CA ARG A 305 14.73 -7.03 4.25
C ARG A 305 13.37 -6.52 4.67
N LYS A 306 13.32 -5.35 5.31
CA LYS A 306 12.07 -4.72 5.75
C LYS A 306 11.14 -4.40 4.60
N GLN A 307 11.63 -3.72 3.56
CA GLN A 307 10.75 -3.31 2.46
C GLN A 307 10.20 -4.52 1.67
N VAL A 308 11.03 -5.54 1.44
CA VAL A 308 10.57 -6.78 0.77
C VAL A 308 9.64 -7.60 1.67
N ALA A 309 9.95 -7.73 2.97
CA ALA A 309 9.06 -8.40 3.92
C ALA A 309 7.68 -7.73 3.98
N LEU A 310 7.62 -6.40 4.04
CA LEU A 310 6.34 -5.68 4.03
C LEU A 310 5.52 -5.98 2.77
N ALA A 311 6.14 -6.03 1.59
CA ALA A 311 5.46 -6.40 0.35
C ALA A 311 4.87 -7.83 0.40
N ILE A 312 5.64 -8.79 0.93
CA ILE A 312 5.20 -10.18 1.13
C ILE A 312 4.05 -10.24 2.16
N ILE A 313 4.20 -9.58 3.30
CA ILE A 313 3.20 -9.54 4.37
C ILE A 313 1.89 -8.97 3.85
N HIS A 314 1.92 -7.82 3.16
CA HIS A 314 0.72 -7.19 2.62
C HIS A 314 0.01 -8.12 1.63
N THR A 315 0.76 -8.83 0.78
CA THR A 315 0.21 -9.77 -0.20
C THR A 315 -0.46 -10.96 0.48
N ASN A 316 0.17 -11.53 1.51
CA ASN A 316 -0.41 -12.62 2.31
C ASN A 316 -1.64 -12.20 3.12
N MET A 317 -1.66 -10.98 3.65
CA MET A 317 -2.84 -10.45 4.34
C MET A 317 -4.01 -10.27 3.37
N VAL A 318 -3.77 -9.82 2.14
CA VAL A 318 -4.80 -9.74 1.10
C VAL A 318 -5.29 -11.14 0.70
N LEU A 319 -4.40 -12.11 0.50
CA LEU A 319 -4.75 -13.51 0.25
C LEU A 319 -5.65 -14.08 1.36
N LEU A 320 -5.29 -13.88 2.62
CA LEU A 320 -6.09 -14.30 3.77
C LEU A 320 -7.51 -13.69 3.73
N LEU A 321 -7.63 -12.40 3.43
CA LEU A 321 -8.94 -11.75 3.34
C LEU A 321 -9.77 -12.31 2.18
N PHE A 322 -9.17 -12.62 1.03
CA PHE A 322 -9.86 -13.29 -0.07
C PHE A 322 -10.39 -14.67 0.33
N ILE A 323 -9.56 -15.52 0.93
CA ILE A 323 -9.93 -16.88 1.37
C ILE A 323 -11.09 -16.81 2.37
N THR A 324 -10.94 -15.97 3.40
CA THR A 324 -11.89 -15.92 4.51
C THR A 324 -13.26 -15.39 4.07
N LEU A 325 -13.28 -14.46 3.12
CA LEU A 325 -14.53 -13.92 2.61
C LEU A 325 -15.20 -14.86 1.62
N ALA A 326 -14.46 -15.56 0.75
CA ALA A 326 -15.08 -16.51 -0.18
C ALA A 326 -15.93 -17.58 0.52
N GLY A 327 -15.53 -18.02 1.72
CA GLY A 327 -16.25 -19.01 2.53
C GLY A 327 -17.54 -18.52 3.23
N GLU A 328 -17.86 -17.22 3.21
CA GLU A 328 -19.10 -16.70 3.80
C GLU A 328 -20.29 -16.86 2.84
N SER A 329 -21.48 -17.23 3.32
CA SER A 329 -22.64 -17.53 2.45
C SER A 329 -23.20 -16.33 1.68
N ASP A 330 -22.90 -15.10 2.10
CA ASP A 330 -23.24 -13.83 1.41
C ASP A 330 -22.07 -13.30 0.54
N SER A 331 -20.96 -14.04 0.45
CA SER A 331 -19.68 -13.61 -0.14
C SER A 331 -19.69 -13.33 -1.63
N LYS A 332 -20.64 -13.94 -2.37
CA LYS A 332 -20.83 -13.70 -3.81
C LYS A 332 -21.11 -12.22 -4.15
N LYS A 333 -21.28 -11.34 -3.16
CA LYS A 333 -21.54 -9.91 -3.31
C LYS A 333 -20.38 -8.98 -2.93
N THR A 334 -19.30 -9.47 -2.32
CA THR A 334 -18.21 -8.57 -1.87
C THR A 334 -17.28 -8.27 -3.04
N ASP A 335 -17.32 -7.02 -3.52
CA ASP A 335 -16.41 -6.51 -4.55
C ASP A 335 -14.93 -6.73 -4.14
N PRO A 336 -14.13 -7.49 -4.90
CA PRO A 336 -12.69 -7.68 -4.65
C PRO A 336 -11.93 -6.37 -4.39
N ALA A 337 -12.34 -5.30 -5.07
CA ALA A 337 -11.71 -3.99 -4.88
C ALA A 337 -11.92 -3.44 -3.46
N SER A 338 -13.06 -3.76 -2.84
CA SER A 338 -13.37 -3.34 -1.47
C SER A 338 -12.44 -3.97 -0.44
N ILE A 339 -11.97 -5.21 -0.69
CA ILE A 339 -11.05 -5.93 0.21
C ILE A 339 -9.70 -5.21 0.23
N ILE A 340 -9.10 -5.04 -0.96
CA ILE A 340 -7.80 -4.40 -1.12
C ILE A 340 -7.85 -2.95 -0.62
N ALA A 341 -8.89 -2.19 -0.99
CA ALA A 341 -9.03 -0.80 -0.57
C ALA A 341 -9.18 -0.61 0.94
N ALA A 342 -10.03 -1.42 1.57
CA ALA A 342 -10.23 -1.35 3.01
C ALA A 342 -8.97 -1.80 3.79
N TYR A 343 -8.24 -2.80 3.29
CA TYR A 343 -6.97 -3.23 3.86
C TYR A 343 -5.89 -2.15 3.75
N ASN A 344 -5.68 -1.60 2.56
CA ASN A 344 -4.66 -0.55 2.33
C ASN A 344 -4.94 0.70 3.17
N ARG A 345 -6.21 1.11 3.30
CA ARG A 345 -6.61 2.21 4.19
C ARG A 345 -6.17 1.99 5.64
N ARG A 346 -6.07 0.74 6.10
CA ARG A 346 -5.70 0.40 7.47
C ARG A 346 -4.19 0.19 7.65
N ALA A 347 -3.58 -0.58 6.76
CA ALA A 347 -2.21 -1.08 6.94
C ALA A 347 -1.13 -0.19 6.30
N TYR A 348 -1.47 0.59 5.27
CA TYR A 348 -0.49 1.22 4.38
C TYR A 348 0.05 2.57 4.85
N PHE A 349 -0.77 3.38 5.51
CA PHE A 349 -0.39 4.74 5.92
C PHE A 349 -0.11 4.83 7.43
N ASN A 350 0.42 3.76 8.01
CA ASN A 350 0.67 3.68 9.44
C ASN A 350 1.98 2.95 9.72
N ASP A 351 3.08 3.72 9.81
CA ASP A 351 4.42 3.17 10.06
C ASP A 351 4.47 2.34 11.35
N SER A 352 3.72 2.73 12.39
CA SER A 352 3.66 1.97 13.64
C SER A 352 3.09 0.56 13.46
N ILE A 353 2.03 0.42 12.65
CA ILE A 353 1.45 -0.88 12.27
C ILE A 353 2.46 -1.67 11.41
N GLN A 354 3.10 -1.03 10.43
CA GLN A 354 4.08 -1.70 9.57
C GLN A 354 5.29 -2.21 10.35
N ASP A 355 5.81 -1.41 11.28
CA ASP A 355 6.93 -1.79 12.13
C ASP A 355 6.58 -2.96 13.04
N GLU A 356 5.36 -3.01 13.56
CA GLU A 356 4.87 -4.14 14.35
C GLU A 356 4.69 -5.39 13.48
N MET A 357 4.13 -5.26 12.27
CA MET A 357 3.99 -6.36 11.32
C MET A 357 5.34 -6.93 10.90
N TYR A 358 6.33 -6.07 10.63
CA TYR A 358 7.70 -6.50 10.32
C TYR A 358 8.38 -7.18 11.51
N ARG A 359 8.21 -6.67 12.74
CA ARG A 359 8.71 -7.33 13.96
C ARG A 359 8.15 -8.74 14.12
N ILE A 360 6.84 -8.91 13.93
CA ILE A 360 6.18 -10.22 13.98
C ILE A 360 6.76 -11.18 12.92
N PHE A 361 7.04 -10.66 11.72
CA PHE A 361 7.63 -11.44 10.63
C PHE A 361 9.06 -11.91 10.97
N GLU A 362 9.89 -11.04 11.54
CA GLU A 362 11.26 -11.37 11.95
C GLU A 362 11.33 -12.30 13.17
N ASP A 363 10.42 -12.18 14.13
CA ASP A 363 10.47 -12.95 15.38
C ASP A 363 10.15 -14.45 15.16
N LEU A 364 9.17 -14.77 14.31
CA LEU A 364 8.79 -16.17 14.03
C LEU A 364 9.80 -16.93 13.18
N LYS A 365 10.76 -16.22 12.55
CA LYS A 365 11.92 -16.83 11.89
C LYS A 365 12.88 -17.52 12.87
N LYS A 366 12.85 -17.16 14.16
CA LYS A 366 13.76 -17.72 15.17
C LYS A 366 13.23 -19.01 15.81
N ASP A 367 11.94 -19.29 15.63
CA ASP A 367 11.23 -20.43 16.23
C ASP A 367 10.97 -21.58 15.23
N THR A 368 11.44 -21.43 13.98
CA THR A 368 11.41 -22.42 12.88
C THR A 368 12.82 -22.67 12.38
#